data_AF-A0A7Y9K3K9-F1
#
_entry.id   AF-A0A7Y9K3K9-F1
#
_cell.length_a   1.000
_cell.length_b   1.000
_cell.length_c   1.000
_cell.angle_alpha   90.00
_cell.angle_beta   90.00
_cell.angle_gamma   90.00
#
_symmetry.space_group_name_H-M   'P 1'
#
loop_
_entity.id
_entity.type
_entity.pdbx_description
1 polymer ?
#
loop_
_entity_poly.entity_id
_entity_poly.type
_entity_poly.pdbx_seq_one_letter_code
_entity_poly.pdbx_strand_id
1 'polypeptide(L)'
;MARLVSLIADIEARARDNSLLVSALAEVRQMRDTHLPRLIASYAEIPPSHRAEIFRTTGRSASYNLNEALDRMVARAETLSRSMAQDDIDSFADNLRFIEQRYGDNDPA
;
A
#
# COMPACT_ATOMS: atom_id res chain seq x y z
N MET A 1 -5.79 -11.57 -3.38
CA MET A 1 -5.65 -10.77 -4.61
C MET A 1 -6.66 -9.62 -4.71
N ALA A 2 -7.98 -9.88 -4.62
CA ALA A 2 -9.01 -8.83 -4.69
C ALA A 2 -8.80 -7.68 -3.68
N ARG A 3 -8.41 -8.00 -2.45
CA ARG A 3 -8.09 -7.00 -1.40
C ARG A 3 -6.92 -6.09 -1.77
N LEU A 4 -5.84 -6.64 -2.34
CA LEU A 4 -4.68 -5.87 -2.78
C LEU A 4 -5.08 -4.90 -3.90
N VAL A 5 -5.79 -5.39 -4.92
CA VAL A 5 -6.24 -4.56 -6.05
C VAL A 5 -7.13 -3.40 -5.59
N SER A 6 -8.05 -3.66 -4.66
CA SER A 6 -8.92 -2.62 -4.08
C SER A 6 -8.12 -1.55 -3.34
N LEU A 7 -7.14 -1.97 -2.52
CA LEU A 7 -6.31 -1.03 -1.75
C LEU A 7 -5.45 -0.14 -2.67
N ILE A 8 -4.95 -0.72 -3.76
CA ILE A 8 -4.18 0.01 -4.77
C ILE A 8 -5.06 1.07 -5.45
N ALA A 9 -6.27 0.72 -5.86
CA ALA A 9 -7.18 1.67 -6.48
C ALA A 9 -7.55 2.84 -5.56
N ASP A 10 -7.74 2.59 -4.27
CA ASP A 10 -8.02 3.63 -3.27
C ASP A 10 -6.83 4.59 -3.10
N ILE A 11 -5.61 4.05 -3.04
CA ILE A 11 -4.38 4.85 -2.97
C ILE A 11 -4.21 5.70 -4.24
N GLU A 12 -4.47 5.14 -5.42
CA GLU A 12 -4.39 5.85 -6.69
C GLU A 12 -5.42 6.99 -6.79
N ALA A 13 -6.62 6.81 -6.23
CA ALA A 13 -7.65 7.84 -6.22
C ALA A 13 -7.25 9.03 -5.32
N ARG A 14 -6.78 8.76 -4.10
CA ARG A 14 -6.37 9.79 -3.13
C ARG A 14 -5.14 10.58 -3.58
N ALA A 15 -4.20 9.91 -4.24
CA ALA A 15 -2.97 10.55 -4.71
C ALA A 15 -3.17 11.53 -5.89
N ARG A 16 -4.32 11.51 -6.58
CA ARG A 16 -4.60 12.48 -7.66
C ARG A 16 -4.73 13.92 -7.13
N ASP A 17 -5.16 14.08 -5.89
CA ASP A 17 -5.47 15.39 -5.31
C ASP A 17 -4.36 15.90 -4.38
N ASN A 18 -3.33 15.08 -4.10
CA ASN A 18 -2.26 15.44 -3.16
C ASN A 18 -0.86 15.05 -3.70
N SER A 19 -0.09 16.07 -4.11
CA SER A 19 1.28 15.93 -4.63
C SER A 19 2.27 15.29 -3.64
N LEU A 20 1.98 15.28 -2.35
CA LEU A 20 2.84 14.64 -1.34
C LEU A 20 2.76 13.11 -1.42
N LEU A 21 1.75 12.57 -2.10
CA LEU A 21 1.47 11.13 -2.19
C LEU A 21 2.16 10.45 -3.39
N VAL A 22 2.95 11.19 -4.17
CA VAL A 22 3.63 10.68 -5.38
C VAL A 22 4.54 9.48 -5.07
N SER A 23 5.24 9.48 -3.94
CA SER A 23 6.11 8.36 -3.54
C SER A 23 5.33 7.11 -3.16
N ALA A 24 4.25 7.26 -2.38
CA ALA A 24 3.37 6.15 -2.01
C ALA A 24 2.69 5.54 -3.25
N LEU A 25 2.26 6.40 -4.18
CA LEU A 25 1.69 6.03 -5.47
C LEU A 25 2.70 5.26 -6.35
N ALA A 26 3.94 5.74 -6.43
CA ALA A 26 4.99 5.09 -7.19
C ALA A 26 5.32 3.69 -6.64
N GLU A 27 5.42 3.54 -5.32
CA GLU A 27 5.67 2.27 -4.67
C GLU A 27 4.54 1.26 -4.94
N VAL A 28 3.29 1.69 -4.79
CA VAL A 28 2.11 0.85 -5.05
C VAL A 28 2.03 0.42 -6.52
N ARG A 29 2.34 1.33 -7.46
CA ARG A 29 2.42 0.98 -8.89
C ARG A 29 3.52 -0.02 -9.17
N GLN A 30 4.70 0.15 -8.56
CA GLN A 30 5.79 -0.81 -8.70
C GLN A 30 5.40 -2.20 -8.16
N MET A 31 4.70 -2.26 -7.03
CA MET A 31 4.13 -3.50 -6.50
C MET A 31 3.18 -4.18 -7.50
N ARG A 32 2.24 -3.43 -8.08
CA ARG A 32 1.24 -3.93 -9.04
C ARG A 32 1.85 -4.35 -10.37
N ASP A 33 2.69 -3.49 -10.94
CA ASP A 33 3.09 -3.57 -12.34
C ASP A 33 4.36 -4.41 -12.53
N THR A 34 5.17 -4.54 -11.48
CA THR A 34 6.47 -5.25 -11.55
C THR A 34 6.53 -6.45 -10.61
N HIS A 35 6.33 -6.23 -9.31
CA HIS A 35 6.62 -7.29 -8.32
C HIS A 35 5.59 -8.41 -8.33
N LEU A 36 4.30 -8.07 -8.35
CA LEU A 36 3.23 -9.06 -8.34
C LEU A 36 3.26 -9.96 -9.60
N PRO A 37 3.37 -9.43 -10.84
CA PRO A 37 3.40 -10.26 -12.04
C PRO A 37 4.64 -11.16 -12.06
N ARG A 38 5.81 -10.64 -11.66
CA ARG A 38 7.06 -11.42 -11.59
C ARG A 38 6.97 -12.56 -10.58
N LEU A 39 6.35 -12.32 -9.44
CA LEU A 39 6.15 -13.33 -8.40
C LEU A 39 5.20 -14.45 -8.87
N ILE A 40 4.09 -14.08 -9.53
CA ILE A 40 3.14 -15.04 -10.11
C ILE A 40 3.81 -15.86 -11.22
N ALA A 41 4.55 -15.22 -12.12
CA ALA A 41 5.27 -15.90 -13.20
C ALA A 41 6.29 -16.89 -12.65
N SER A 42 7.10 -16.48 -11.67
CA SER A 42 8.07 -17.36 -11.02
C SER A 42 7.42 -18.55 -10.33
N TYR A 43 6.26 -18.37 -9.70
CA TYR A 43 5.49 -19.49 -9.15
C TYR A 43 4.93 -20.43 -10.24
N ALA A 44 4.48 -19.87 -11.37
CA ALA A 44 3.93 -20.63 -12.48
C ALA A 44 4.99 -21.52 -13.18
N GLU A 45 6.24 -21.05 -13.26
CA GLU A 45 7.38 -21.79 -13.82
C GLU A 45 7.76 -23.03 -13.01
N ILE A 46 7.41 -23.09 -11.72
CA ILE A 46 7.70 -24.25 -10.88
C ILE A 46 6.77 -25.41 -11.29
N PRO A 47 7.31 -26.56 -11.73
CA PRO A 47 6.49 -27.70 -12.12
C PRO A 47 5.62 -28.18 -10.95
N PRO A 48 4.35 -28.58 -11.16
CA PRO A 48 3.43 -28.94 -10.08
C PRO A 48 3.99 -30.03 -9.15
N SER A 49 4.70 -31.02 -9.70
CA SER A 49 5.37 -32.09 -8.95
C SER A 49 6.41 -31.57 -7.97
N HIS A 50 7.15 -30.52 -8.34
CA HIS A 50 8.22 -29.94 -7.53
C HIS A 50 7.71 -28.90 -6.51
N ARG A 51 6.49 -28.36 -6.66
CA ARG A 51 5.93 -27.35 -5.74
C ARG A 51 5.83 -27.86 -4.30
N ALA A 52 5.52 -29.14 -4.13
CA ALA A 52 5.52 -29.84 -2.84
C ALA A 52 6.89 -30.40 -2.47
N GLU A 53 7.77 -30.67 -3.44
CA GLU A 53 9.11 -31.21 -3.19
C GLU A 53 10.06 -30.18 -2.57
N ILE A 54 9.96 -28.91 -2.98
CA ILE A 54 10.67 -27.79 -2.34
C ILE A 54 10.40 -27.72 -0.83
N PHE A 55 9.23 -28.18 -0.36
CA PHE A 55 8.92 -28.29 1.07
C PHE A 55 9.87 -29.23 1.81
N ARG A 56 10.29 -30.35 1.19
CA ARG A 56 11.24 -31.29 1.82
C ARG A 56 12.64 -30.71 1.98
N THR A 57 13.04 -29.80 1.08
CA THR A 57 14.39 -29.22 1.07
C THR A 57 14.51 -27.93 1.87
N THR A 58 13.48 -27.07 1.82
CA THR A 58 13.52 -25.72 2.41
C THR A 58 12.57 -25.56 3.61
N GLY A 59 11.74 -26.56 3.90
CA GLY A 59 10.70 -26.50 4.94
C GLY A 59 9.51 -25.60 4.60
N ARG A 60 9.51 -24.94 3.43
CA ARG A 60 8.41 -24.08 2.95
C ARG A 60 8.03 -24.47 1.52
N SER A 61 6.75 -24.60 1.25
CA SER A 61 6.28 -24.87 -0.12
C SER A 61 6.35 -23.61 -0.97
N ALA A 62 6.43 -23.77 -2.29
CA ALA A 62 6.36 -22.63 -3.21
C ALA A 62 5.09 -21.78 -3.00
N SER A 63 3.96 -22.43 -2.68
CA SER A 63 2.69 -21.76 -2.38
C SER A 63 2.73 -20.99 -1.07
N TYR A 64 3.44 -21.50 -0.05
CA TYR A 64 3.64 -20.79 1.22
C TYR A 64 4.41 -19.48 0.99
N ASN A 65 5.52 -19.53 0.27
CA ASN A 65 6.34 -18.35 -0.01
C ASN A 65 5.58 -17.31 -0.85
N LEU A 66 4.77 -17.76 -1.81
CA LEU A 66 3.88 -16.88 -2.58
C LEU A 66 2.89 -16.15 -1.66
N ASN A 67 2.19 -16.88 -0.78
CA ASN A 67 1.22 -16.28 0.14
C ASN A 67 1.90 -15.32 1.12
N GLU A 68 3.04 -15.70 1.70
CA GLU A 68 3.81 -14.84 2.60
C GLU A 68 4.23 -13.53 1.93
N ALA A 69 4.71 -13.60 0.69
CA ALA A 69 5.07 -12.40 -0.08
C ALA A 69 3.85 -11.52 -0.37
N LEU A 70 2.70 -12.11 -0.71
CA LEU A 70 1.45 -11.37 -0.89
C LEU A 70 0.99 -10.69 0.39
N ASP A 71 1.06 -11.38 1.54
CA ASP A 71 0.69 -10.83 2.84
C ASP A 71 1.58 -9.64 3.22
N ARG A 72 2.88 -9.72 2.94
CA ARG A 72 3.82 -8.59 3.14
C ARG A 72 3.48 -7.40 2.26
N MET A 73 3.13 -7.63 0.99
CA MET A 73 2.69 -6.55 0.08
C MET A 73 1.40 -5.87 0.58
N VAL A 74 0.44 -6.66 1.09
CA VAL A 74 -0.79 -6.13 1.69
C VAL A 74 -0.48 -5.29 2.93
N ALA A 75 0.32 -5.80 3.87
CA ALA A 75 0.68 -5.08 5.08
C ALA A 75 1.40 -3.75 4.79
N ARG A 76 2.26 -3.74 3.76
CA ARG A 76 2.92 -2.51 3.32
C ARG A 76 1.93 -1.50 2.73
N ALA A 77 1.02 -1.94 1.86
CA ALA A 77 0.00 -1.08 1.28
C ALA A 77 -0.95 -0.51 2.35
N GLU A 78 -1.34 -1.30 3.36
CA GLU A 78 -2.13 -0.83 4.51
C GLU A 78 -1.39 0.23 5.33
N THR A 79 -0.08 0.09 5.48
CA THR A 79 0.77 1.06 6.18
C THR A 79 0.83 2.39 5.43
N LEU A 80 0.98 2.33 4.09
CA LEU A 80 0.92 3.51 3.24
C LEU A 80 -0.44 4.21 3.33
N SER A 81 -1.54 3.45 3.21
CA SER A 81 -2.90 3.98 3.33
C SER A 81 -3.16 4.66 4.69
N ARG A 82 -2.68 4.07 5.79
CA ARG A 82 -2.77 4.70 7.13
C ARG A 82 -1.96 5.98 7.23
N SER A 83 -0.74 6.01 6.68
CA SER A 83 0.09 7.22 6.67
C SER A 83 -0.60 8.35 5.89
N MET A 84 -1.18 8.03 4.73
CA MET A 84 -1.92 9.01 3.93
C MET A 84 -3.11 9.60 4.70
N ALA A 85 -3.87 8.74 5.39
CA ALA A 85 -5.00 9.20 6.21
C ALA A 85 -4.54 10.10 7.37
N GLN A 86 -3.38 9.83 7.96
CA GLN A 86 -2.81 10.68 9.01
C GLN A 86 -2.38 12.04 8.44
N ASP A 87 -1.69 12.06 7.29
CA ASP A 87 -1.25 13.30 6.64
C ASP A 87 -2.45 14.21 6.26
N ASP A 88 -3.56 13.60 5.81
CA ASP A 88 -4.80 14.32 5.50
C ASP A 88 -5.43 14.94 6.78
N ILE A 89 -5.44 14.21 7.90
CA ILE A 89 -5.94 14.70 9.19
C ILE A 89 -5.07 15.85 9.71
N ASP A 90 -3.75 15.72 9.61
CA ASP A 90 -2.81 16.73 10.08
C ASP A 90 -2.95 18.02 9.26
N SER A 91 -3.05 17.89 7.93
CA SER A 91 -3.30 19.02 7.02
C SER A 91 -4.62 19.73 7.33
N PHE A 92 -5.67 18.97 7.66
CA PHE A 92 -6.95 19.53 8.08
C PHE A 92 -6.83 20.31 9.40
N ALA A 93 -6.14 19.74 10.39
CA ALA A 93 -5.94 20.38 11.69
C ALA A 93 -5.09 21.66 11.60
N ASP A 94 -4.07 21.68 10.72
CA ASP A 94 -3.29 22.88 10.42
C ASP A 94 -4.15 23.99 9.81
N ASN A 95 -5.01 23.65 8.84
CA ASN A 95 -5.91 24.60 8.21
C ASN A 95 -6.91 25.18 9.23
N LEU A 96 -7.49 24.33 10.09
CA LEU A 96 -8.40 24.78 11.15
C LEU A 96 -7.72 25.80 12.08
N ARG A 97 -6.51 25.49 12.57
CA ARG A 97 -5.72 26.43 13.40
C ARG A 97 -5.44 27.74 12.69
N PHE A 98 -5.11 27.69 11.39
CA PHE A 98 -4.88 28.90 10.60
C PHE A 98 -6.15 29.76 10.51
N ILE A 99 -7.31 29.15 10.25
CA ILE A 99 -8.59 29.86 10.18
C ILE A 99 -8.92 30.50 11.53
N GLU A 100 -8.79 29.75 12.64
CA GLU A 100 -9.02 30.26 13.99
C GLU A 100 -8.12 31.46 14.31
N GLN A 101 -6.82 31.39 14.00
CA GLN A 101 -5.90 32.50 14.21
C GLN A 101 -6.24 33.71 13.33
N ARG A 102 -6.61 33.48 12.06
CA ARG A 102 -6.78 34.56 11.09
C ARG A 102 -8.12 35.27 11.21
N TYR A 103 -9.16 34.56 11.65
CA TYR A 103 -10.55 35.01 11.64
C TYR A 103 -11.25 34.94 13.00
N GLY A 104 -10.72 34.18 13.96
CA GLY A 104 -11.25 34.05 15.32
C GLY A 104 -10.93 35.22 16.25
N ASP A 105 -9.92 36.03 15.93
CA ASP A 105 -9.52 37.22 16.71
C ASP A 105 -10.39 38.47 16.44
N ASN A 106 -11.60 38.29 15.87
CA ASN A 106 -12.62 39.35 15.85
C ASN A 106 -13.50 39.26 17.10
N ASP A 107 -12.91 39.39 18.28
CA ASP A 107 -13.65 39.80 19.47
C ASP A 107 -13.24 41.26 19.79
N PRO A 108 -14.02 42.26 19.34
CA PRO A 108 -13.84 43.63 19.80
C PRO A 108 -14.21 43.70 21.29
N ALA A 109 -13.31 44.27 22.08
CA ALA A 109 -13.42 44.56 23.52
C ALA A 109 -14.76 45.15 23.98
#